data_AF-A0A7L3UYT2-F1
#
_entry.id   AF-A0A7L3UYT2-F1
#
_cell.length_a   1.000
_cell.length_b   1.000
_cell.length_c   1.000
_cell.angle_alpha   90.00
_cell.angle_beta   90.00
_cell.angle_gamma   90.00
#
_symmetry.space_group_name_H-M   'P 1'
#
loop_
_entity.id
_entity.type
_entity.pdbx_description
1 polymer ?
#
loop_
_entity_poly.entity_id
_entity_poly.type
_entity_poly.pdbx_seq_one_letter_code
_entity_poly.pdbx_strand_id
1 'polypeptide(L)'
;APEGAWLGLPPLRVLSIDIECAGRKGVFPEPQQDPVIAIAAVALRQGAREPFLRVVFTLLSCAPLRGATVRSFDSERDLLQV
;
A
#
# COMPACT_ATOMS: atom_id res chain seq x y z
N ALA A 1 -22.60 22.52 18.75
CA ALA A 1 -21.67 21.38 18.62
C ALA A 1 -22.49 20.12 18.35
N PRO A 2 -21.94 19.01 17.82
CA PRO A 2 -22.68 17.75 17.79
C PRO A 2 -23.01 17.29 19.22
N GLU A 3 -24.20 16.72 19.43
CA GLU A 3 -24.72 16.32 20.74
C GLU A 3 -25.33 14.92 20.71
N GLY A 4 -25.24 14.20 21.82
CA GLY A 4 -25.87 12.89 22.03
C GLY A 4 -25.56 11.88 20.93
N ALA A 5 -26.59 11.43 20.20
CA ALA A 5 -26.49 10.43 19.14
C ALA A 5 -25.59 10.84 17.97
N TRP A 6 -25.31 12.14 17.82
CA TRP A 6 -24.50 12.69 16.73
C TRP A 6 -23.01 12.79 17.05
N LEU A 7 -22.57 12.32 18.23
CA LEU A 7 -21.16 12.30 18.64
C LEU A 7 -20.35 11.14 18.03
N GLY A 8 -21.03 10.10 17.53
CA GLY A 8 -20.37 8.93 16.98
C GLY A 8 -19.62 9.23 15.68
N LEU A 9 -18.46 8.58 15.49
CA LEU A 9 -17.77 8.60 14.21
C LEU A 9 -18.33 7.49 13.31
N PRO A 10 -18.54 7.76 12.00
CA PRO A 10 -18.88 6.72 11.05
C PRO A 10 -17.71 5.72 10.88
N PRO A 11 -17.95 4.52 10.35
CA PRO A 11 -16.91 3.51 10.12
C PRO A 11 -16.04 3.87 8.90
N LEU A 12 -15.18 4.87 9.07
CA LEU A 12 -14.23 5.32 8.05
C LEU A 12 -13.31 4.19 7.63
N ARG A 13 -12.89 4.18 6.36
CA ARG A 13 -11.84 3.28 5.87
C ARG A 13 -10.54 4.06 5.79
N VAL A 14 -9.55 3.64 6.56
CA VAL A 14 -8.22 4.26 6.61
C VAL A 14 -7.26 3.37 5.84
N LEU A 15 -6.57 3.93 4.85
CA LEU A 15 -5.55 3.26 4.06
C LEU A 15 -4.18 3.81 4.44
N SER A 16 -3.24 2.94 4.78
CA SER A 16 -1.82 3.24 4.90
C SER A 16 -1.10 2.61 3.72
N ILE A 17 -0.20 3.36 3.10
CA ILE A 17 0.56 2.96 1.93
C ILE A 17 2.04 3.31 2.13
N ASP A 18 2.91 2.45 1.61
CA ASP A 18 4.35 2.66 1.56
C ASP A 18 4.91 2.12 0.25
N ILE A 19 6.01 2.69 -0.23
CA ILE A 19 6.63 2.35 -1.52
C ILE A 19 8.12 2.05 -1.36
N GLU A 20 8.62 1.19 -2.22
CA GLU A 20 10.05 0.88 -2.30
C GLU A 20 10.57 1.11 -3.72
N CYS A 21 11.76 1.69 -3.82
CA CYS A 21 12.43 1.99 -5.08
C CYS A 21 13.77 1.25 -5.18
N ALA A 22 14.16 0.84 -6.39
CA ALA A 22 15.47 0.26 -6.65
C ALA A 22 16.49 1.35 -7.06
N GLY A 23 17.19 1.91 -6.07
CA GLY A 23 18.18 2.97 -6.29
C GLY A 23 19.57 2.50 -6.73
N ARG A 24 20.33 3.40 -7.37
CA ARG A 24 21.75 3.20 -7.71
C ARG A 24 22.66 3.36 -6.49
N LYS A 25 23.78 2.62 -6.48
CA LYS A 25 24.71 2.58 -5.34
C LYS A 25 25.26 3.98 -5.00
N GLY A 26 25.03 4.43 -3.78
CA GLY A 26 25.53 5.71 -3.26
C GLY A 26 24.74 6.93 -3.72
N VAL A 27 23.59 6.75 -4.37
CA VAL A 27 22.71 7.81 -4.87
C VAL A 27 21.34 7.67 -4.22
N PHE A 28 20.76 8.77 -3.75
CA PHE A 28 19.38 8.76 -3.28
C PHE A 28 18.43 8.59 -4.48
N PRO A 29 17.35 7.79 -4.39
CA PRO A 29 16.47 7.52 -5.52
C PRO A 29 15.96 8.78 -6.23
N GLU A 30 16.07 8.81 -7.56
CA GLU A 30 15.61 9.87 -8.44
C GLU A 30 14.42 9.35 -9.29
N PRO A 31 13.26 10.04 -9.30
CA PRO A 31 12.05 9.52 -9.94
C PRO A 31 12.15 9.22 -11.45
N GLN A 32 13.10 9.83 -12.15
CA GLN A 32 13.31 9.62 -13.59
C GLN A 32 14.22 8.43 -13.90
N GLN A 33 14.89 7.86 -12.89
CA GLN A 33 15.97 6.88 -13.09
C GLN A 33 15.79 5.61 -12.25
N ASP A 34 15.19 5.72 -11.07
CA ASP A 34 15.12 4.64 -10.09
C ASP A 34 13.63 4.20 -9.94
N PRO A 35 13.25 3.01 -10.45
CA PRO A 35 11.86 2.59 -10.55
C PRO A 35 11.25 2.22 -9.19
N VAL A 36 9.94 2.38 -9.07
CA VAL A 36 9.15 1.82 -7.98
C VAL A 36 9.02 0.31 -8.19
N ILE A 37 9.49 -0.47 -7.21
CA ILE A 37 9.53 -1.94 -7.29
C ILE A 37 8.52 -2.62 -6.38
N ALA A 38 8.01 -1.93 -5.37
CA ALA A 38 6.93 -2.46 -4.53
C ALA A 38 6.05 -1.35 -3.96
N ILE A 39 4.77 -1.66 -3.79
CA ILE A 39 3.79 -0.82 -3.11
C ILE A 39 3.03 -1.70 -2.12
N ALA A 40 3.12 -1.40 -0.83
CA ALA A 40 2.38 -2.09 0.21
C ALA A 40 1.20 -1.24 0.68
N ALA A 41 0.04 -1.87 0.87
CA ALA A 41 -1.17 -1.20 1.33
C ALA A 41 -1.88 -2.01 2.41
N VAL A 42 -2.26 -1.33 3.50
CA VAL A 42 -3.04 -1.88 4.61
C VAL A 42 -4.26 -1.00 4.85
N ALA A 43 -5.45 -1.60 4.85
CA ALA A 43 -6.69 -0.87 5.12
C ALA A 43 -7.38 -1.35 6.39
N LEU A 44 -7.79 -0.39 7.23
CA LEU A 44 -8.47 -0.59 8.50
C LEU A 44 -9.83 0.12 8.47
N ARG A 45 -10.83 -0.43 9.16
CA ARG A 45 -12.08 0.29 9.47
C ARG A 45 -11.92 0.98 10.82
N GLN A 46 -12.28 2.26 10.93
CA GLN A 46 -12.21 3.02 12.18
C GLN A 46 -12.90 2.25 13.31
N GLY A 47 -12.18 2.02 14.40
CA GLY A 47 -12.65 1.25 15.56
C GLY A 47 -12.49 -0.27 15.47
N ALA A 48 -12.07 -0.82 14.32
CA ALA A 48 -11.72 -2.24 14.20
C ALA A 48 -10.34 -2.53 14.82
N ARG A 49 -10.16 -3.74 15.37
CA ARG A 49 -8.88 -4.18 15.95
C ARG A 49 -7.85 -4.61 14.90
N GLU A 50 -8.33 -5.17 13.79
CA GLU A 50 -7.48 -5.73 12.74
C GLU A 50 -7.85 -5.14 11.37
N PRO A 51 -6.86 -4.94 10.48
CA PRO A 51 -7.11 -4.48 9.12
C PRO A 51 -7.89 -5.53 8.32
N PHE A 52 -8.73 -5.05 7.40
CA PHE A 52 -9.50 -5.91 6.50
C PHE A 52 -8.82 -6.13 5.14
N LEU A 53 -7.77 -5.37 4.85
CA LEU A 53 -6.96 -5.50 3.64
C LEU A 53 -5.48 -5.43 4.00
N ARG A 54 -4.70 -6.36 3.45
CA ARG A 54 -3.24 -6.34 3.42
C ARG A 54 -2.84 -6.80 2.02
N VAL A 55 -2.24 -5.92 1.24
CA VAL A 55 -1.84 -6.21 -0.15
C VAL A 55 -0.46 -5.64 -0.42
N VAL A 56 0.34 -6.38 -1.18
CA VAL A 56 1.61 -5.91 -1.73
C VAL A 56 1.56 -6.10 -3.24
N PHE A 57 1.85 -5.02 -3.97
CA PHE A 57 2.07 -5.03 -5.40
C PHE A 57 3.57 -5.05 -5.62
N THR A 58 4.09 -6.00 -6.40
CA THR A 58 5.52 -6.14 -6.67
C THR A 58 5.82 -6.07 -8.15
N LEU A 59 6.95 -5.46 -8.48
CA LEU A 59 7.60 -5.66 -9.76
C LEU A 59 8.27 -7.04 -9.75
N LEU A 60 8.05 -7.79 -10.82
CA LEU A 60 8.42 -9.20 -10.94
C LEU A 60 7.76 -10.10 -9.87
N SER A 61 8.10 -11.38 -9.94
CA SER A 61 7.57 -12.42 -9.05
C SER A 61 7.98 -12.20 -7.60
N CYS A 62 7.02 -12.38 -6.69
CA CYS A 62 7.26 -12.43 -5.25
C CYS A 62 6.65 -13.71 -4.68
N ALA A 63 7.31 -14.31 -3.67
CA ALA A 63 6.78 -15.47 -2.98
C ALA A 63 5.49 -15.10 -2.20
N PRO A 64 4.56 -16.05 -2.01
CA PRO A 64 3.35 -15.77 -1.22
C PRO A 64 3.67 -15.34 0.21
N LEU A 65 2.98 -14.30 0.68
CA LEU A 65 3.07 -13.82 2.06
C LEU A 65 1.83 -14.25 2.85
N ARG A 66 2.03 -14.91 3.99
CA ARG A 66 0.91 -15.36 4.82
C ARG A 66 0.12 -14.16 5.35
N GLY A 67 -1.18 -14.12 5.05
CA GLY A 67 -2.08 -13.08 5.54
C GLY A 67 -2.03 -11.77 4.75
N ALA A 68 -1.35 -11.73 3.60
CA ALA A 68 -1.40 -10.63 2.65
C ALA A 68 -1.60 -11.17 1.23
N THR A 69 -2.31 -10.40 0.42
CA THR A 69 -2.42 -10.69 -1.02
C THR A 69 -1.17 -10.16 -1.72
N VAL A 70 -0.47 -11.00 -2.46
CA VAL A 70 0.66 -10.59 -3.30
C VAL A 70 0.19 -10.49 -4.74
N ARG A 71 0.43 -9.35 -5.39
CA ARG A 71 0.15 -9.12 -6.81
C ARG A 71 1.44 -8.73 -7.52
N SER A 72 1.90 -9.59 -8.42
CA SER A 72 3.15 -9.38 -9.15
C SER A 72 2.88 -8.97 -10.59
N PHE A 73 3.70 -8.06 -11.13
CA PHE A 73 3.57 -7.49 -12.47
C PHE A 73 4.91 -7.51 -13.18
N ASP A 74 4.91 -7.69 -14.50
CA ASP A 74 6.15 -7.80 -15.28
C ASP A 74 6.81 -6.45 -15.57
N SER A 75 6.05 -5.36 -15.49
CA SER A 75 6.53 -4.00 -15.71
C SER A 75 6.00 -3.01 -14.67
N GLU A 76 6.76 -1.94 -14.41
CA GLU A 76 6.34 -0.84 -13.53
C GLU A 76 5.08 -0.16 -14.07
N ARG A 77 4.95 -0.10 -15.41
CA ARG A 77 3.77 0.40 -16.08
C ARG A 77 2.51 -0.39 -15.67
N ASP A 78 2.58 -1.71 -15.69
CA ASP A 78 1.44 -2.57 -15.32
C ASP A 78 1.13 -2.48 -13.82
N LEU A 79 2.17 -2.31 -12.99
CA LEU A 79 2.03 -2.09 -11.55
C LEU A 79 1.28 -0.78 -11.26
N LEU A 80 1.63 0.32 -11.93
CA LEU A 80 1.07 1.66 -11.72
C LEU A 80 -0.18 1.97 -12.56
N GLN A 81 -0.42 1.20 -13.64
CA GLN A 81 -1.48 1.42 -14.63
C GLN A 81 -1.37 2.80 -15.34
N VAL A 82 -0.18 3.13 -15.85
CA VAL A 82 0.16 4.41 -16.51
C VAL A 82 0.67 4.30 -17.95
#